data_AF-X6GD18-F1
#
_entry.id   AF-X6GD18-F1
#
_cell.length_a   1.000
_cell.length_b   1.000
_cell.length_c   1.000
_cell.angle_alpha   90.00
_cell.angle_beta   90.00
_cell.angle_gamma   90.00
#
_symmetry.space_group_name_H-M   'P 1'
#
loop_
_entity.id
_entity.type
_entity.pdbx_description
1 polymer ?
#
loop_
_entity_poly.entity_id
_entity_poly.type
_entity_poly.pdbx_seq_one_letter_code
_entity_poly.pdbx_strand_id
1 'polypeptide(L)'
;MTGDDDRALTKEDLKDQVRTIILSQGNHFIKELLRQHSIKIGTTKKDFAKNIADAIEDGTLTQEKIETWLEEVEGWGNQHLYLFEAPTVATAEVDGLLADSDHKNLVGKGQSFDFPEELTLSSIVCDAVGLSLIWHLGKEGWDRAKSKDYVKKIGLDRYRFGAYRQRMDRSVVRFEWRFADKHCAILIHRNKDIDHDQAMAIVWEVVQGFGLCEKPCARLSLSEAV
;
A
#
# COMPACT_ATOMS: atom_id res chain seq x y z
N MET A 1 22.34 5.29 15.25
CA MET A 1 22.73 6.29 14.24
C MET A 1 21.46 7.01 13.82
N THR A 2 21.49 8.33 13.89
CA THR A 2 20.36 9.25 13.86
C THR A 2 19.74 9.40 12.46
N GLY A 3 18.43 9.17 12.38
CA GLY A 3 17.43 10.03 11.74
C GLY A 3 17.40 10.12 10.21
N ASP A 4 16.39 9.51 9.60
CA ASP A 4 15.78 10.04 8.36
C ASP A 4 14.31 9.63 8.15
N ASP A 5 13.52 9.45 9.22
CA ASP A 5 12.21 8.77 9.13
C ASP A 5 10.98 9.66 9.44
N ASP A 6 11.17 10.98 9.33
CA ASP A 6 10.09 11.98 9.36
C ASP A 6 10.41 13.16 8.42
N ARG A 7 10.94 12.87 7.23
CA ARG A 7 11.10 13.92 6.22
C ARG A 7 9.73 14.15 5.57
N ALA A 8 9.14 15.31 5.87
CA ALA A 8 8.25 15.96 4.92
C ALA A 8 8.91 15.86 3.54
N LEU A 9 8.28 15.12 2.63
CA LEU A 9 8.82 14.92 1.29
C LEU A 9 9.06 16.29 0.67
N THR A 10 10.17 16.45 -0.05
CA THR A 10 10.31 17.66 -0.84
C THR A 10 9.16 17.70 -1.86
N LYS A 11 8.76 18.89 -2.30
CA LYS A 11 7.71 19.00 -3.31
C LYS A 11 8.01 18.20 -4.57
N GLU A 12 9.29 18.02 -4.93
CA GLU A 12 9.70 17.21 -6.08
C GLU A 12 9.53 15.71 -5.80
N ASP A 13 9.94 15.23 -4.61
CA ASP A 13 9.73 13.83 -4.23
C ASP A 13 8.24 13.48 -4.18
N LEU A 14 7.42 14.38 -3.61
CA LEU A 14 5.97 14.22 -3.57
C LEU A 14 5.36 14.19 -4.98
N LYS A 15 5.83 15.06 -5.90
CA LYS A 15 5.38 15.04 -7.29
C LYS A 15 5.72 13.72 -7.99
N ASP A 16 6.90 13.16 -7.76
CA ASP A 16 7.33 11.92 -8.40
C ASP A 16 6.63 10.69 -7.82
N GLN A 17 6.41 10.64 -6.51
CA GLN A 17 5.59 9.60 -5.88
C GLN A 17 4.15 9.66 -6.36
N VAL A 18 3.53 10.84 -6.38
CA VAL A 18 2.16 11.02 -6.87
C VAL A 18 2.04 10.66 -8.35
N ARG A 19 3.04 10.98 -9.19
CA ARG A 19 3.09 10.50 -10.58
C ARG A 19 3.11 8.98 -10.66
N THR A 20 3.88 8.32 -9.80
CA THR A 20 3.94 6.85 -9.74
C THR A 20 2.58 6.27 -9.36
N ILE A 21 1.92 6.85 -8.35
CA ILE A 21 0.56 6.47 -7.91
C ILE A 21 -0.47 6.72 -9.02
N ILE A 22 -0.40 7.83 -9.75
CA ILE A 22 -1.26 8.12 -10.90
C ILE A 22 -1.05 7.10 -12.04
N LEU A 23 0.16 6.59 -12.20
CA LEU A 23 0.46 5.60 -13.23
C LEU A 23 -0.02 4.20 -12.84
N SER A 24 0.00 3.88 -11.55
CA SER A 24 -0.48 2.61 -10.99
C SER A 24 -2.01 2.58 -10.84
N GLN A 25 -2.61 3.70 -10.41
CA GLN A 25 -4.05 3.79 -10.14
C GLN A 25 -4.88 4.04 -11.40
N GLY A 26 -6.12 3.55 -11.39
CA GLY A 26 -7.07 3.75 -12.47
C GLY A 26 -7.42 5.23 -12.68
N ASN A 27 -7.63 5.65 -13.93
CA ASN A 27 -8.05 7.02 -14.29
C ASN A 27 -9.31 7.52 -13.54
N HIS A 28 -10.11 6.62 -12.98
CA HIS A 28 -11.29 6.95 -12.19
C HIS A 28 -10.91 7.62 -10.86
N PHE A 29 -10.03 6.99 -10.09
CA PHE A 29 -9.60 7.47 -8.77
C PHE A 29 -8.85 8.80 -8.84
N ILE A 30 -8.03 9.01 -9.88
CA ILE A 30 -7.33 10.28 -10.10
C ILE A 30 -8.32 11.43 -10.36
N LYS A 31 -9.40 11.14 -11.10
CA LYS A 31 -10.44 12.15 -11.34
C LYS A 31 -11.23 12.46 -10.07
N GLU A 32 -11.37 11.49 -9.18
CA GLU A 32 -12.01 11.68 -7.88
C GLU A 32 -11.17 12.56 -6.96
N LEU A 33 -9.86 12.29 -6.83
CA LEU A 33 -8.92 13.14 -6.08
C LEU A 33 -9.00 14.61 -6.55
N LEU A 34 -8.94 14.81 -7.88
CA LEU A 34 -9.03 16.14 -8.47
C LEU A 34 -10.37 16.82 -8.17
N ARG A 35 -11.48 16.07 -8.15
CA ARG A 35 -12.81 16.62 -7.83
C ARG A 35 -12.94 17.00 -6.36
N GLN A 36 -12.52 16.12 -5.45
CA GLN A 36 -12.60 16.33 -4.00
C GLN A 36 -11.90 17.63 -3.58
N HIS A 37 -10.77 17.96 -4.22
CA HIS A 37 -10.01 19.18 -3.93
C HIS A 37 -10.23 20.32 -4.93
N SER A 38 -11.27 20.26 -5.76
CA SER A 38 -11.61 21.30 -6.75
C SER A 38 -10.48 21.66 -7.73
N ILE A 39 -9.61 20.70 -8.04
CA ILE A 39 -8.51 20.84 -9.00
C ILE A 39 -9.04 20.52 -10.41
N LYS A 40 -8.58 21.26 -11.42
CA LYS A 40 -9.03 21.09 -12.81
C LYS A 40 -8.79 19.65 -13.30
N ILE A 41 -9.83 19.02 -13.83
CA ILE A 41 -9.73 17.69 -14.46
C ILE A 41 -9.32 17.86 -15.92
N GLY A 42 -8.14 17.35 -16.26
CA GLY A 42 -7.64 17.30 -17.63
C GLY A 42 -8.33 16.26 -18.51
N THR A 43 -8.01 16.26 -19.80
CA THR A 43 -8.50 15.25 -20.76
C THR A 43 -7.48 14.15 -21.02
N THR A 44 -6.20 14.43 -20.79
CA THR A 44 -5.08 13.49 -21.00
C THR A 44 -4.34 13.19 -19.69
N LYS A 45 -3.59 12.09 -19.65
CA LYS A 45 -2.71 11.78 -18.49
C LYS A 45 -1.67 12.87 -18.23
N LYS A 46 -1.21 13.56 -19.29
CA LYS A 46 -0.27 14.67 -19.17
C LYS A 46 -0.92 15.87 -18.48
N ASP A 47 -2.18 16.14 -18.78
CA ASP A 47 -2.95 17.20 -18.12
C ASP A 47 -3.15 16.88 -16.64
N PHE A 48 -3.45 15.61 -16.29
CA PHE A 48 -3.54 15.18 -14.89
C PHE A 48 -2.24 15.39 -14.13
N ALA A 49 -1.12 14.91 -14.68
CA ALA A 49 0.19 15.06 -14.05
C ALA A 49 0.57 16.54 -13.85
N LYS A 50 0.22 17.40 -14.80
CA LYS A 50 0.45 18.85 -14.69
C LYS A 50 -0.42 19.48 -13.61
N ASN A 51 -1.73 19.24 -13.63
CA ASN A 51 -2.64 19.89 -12.68
C ASN A 51 -2.39 19.45 -11.23
N ILE A 52 -1.93 18.21 -11.04
CA ILE A 52 -1.52 17.71 -9.73
C ILE A 52 -0.21 18.34 -9.28
N ALA A 53 0.77 18.45 -10.17
CA ALA A 53 2.02 19.14 -9.85
C ALA A 53 1.78 20.62 -9.51
N ASP A 54 0.89 21.30 -10.24
CA ASP A 54 0.50 22.69 -9.97
C ASP A 54 -0.20 22.80 -8.59
N ALA A 55 -1.08 21.85 -8.25
CA ALA A 55 -1.78 21.81 -6.95
C ALA A 55 -0.87 21.45 -5.75
N ILE A 56 0.19 20.67 -5.97
CA ILE A 56 1.23 20.45 -4.96
C ILE A 56 2.04 21.73 -4.77
N GLU A 57 2.32 22.43 -5.87
CA GLU A 57 3.13 23.65 -5.83
C GLU A 57 2.41 24.77 -5.06
N ASP A 58 1.11 24.96 -5.30
CA ASP A 58 0.30 25.98 -4.64
C ASP A 58 -0.22 25.57 -3.25
N GLY A 59 0.04 24.34 -2.80
CA GLY A 59 -0.35 23.82 -1.50
C GLY A 59 -1.81 23.38 -1.39
N THR A 60 -2.58 23.41 -2.49
CA THR A 60 -3.94 22.86 -2.54
C THR A 60 -3.93 21.37 -2.22
N LEU A 61 -2.93 20.65 -2.73
CA LEU A 61 -2.71 19.23 -2.49
C LEU A 61 -1.45 19.03 -1.62
N THR A 62 -1.66 18.74 -0.33
CA THR A 62 -0.59 18.44 0.64
C THR A 62 -0.36 16.94 0.74
N GLN A 63 0.79 16.54 1.31
CA GLN A 63 1.09 15.13 1.58
C GLN A 63 -0.05 14.45 2.36
N GLU A 64 -0.45 15.03 3.49
CA GLU A 64 -1.57 14.55 4.34
C GLU A 64 -2.86 14.31 3.56
N LYS A 65 -3.28 15.23 2.67
CA LYS A 65 -4.49 15.05 1.86
C LYS A 65 -4.41 13.87 0.91
N ILE A 66 -3.22 13.60 0.38
CA ILE A 66 -3.01 12.46 -0.52
C ILE A 66 -2.98 11.16 0.30
N GLU A 67 -2.45 11.17 1.53
CA GLU A 67 -2.49 10.01 2.45
C GLU A 67 -3.95 9.66 2.78
N THR A 68 -4.75 10.67 3.17
CA THR A 68 -6.19 10.49 3.42
C THR A 68 -6.91 9.93 2.19
N TRP A 69 -6.63 10.48 1.00
CA TRP A 69 -7.25 9.97 -0.23
C TRP A 69 -6.80 8.53 -0.56
N LEU A 70 -5.53 8.19 -0.33
CA LEU A 70 -5.06 6.82 -0.53
C LEU A 70 -5.75 5.84 0.42
N GLU A 71 -5.99 6.24 1.66
CA GLU A 71 -6.75 5.44 2.63
C GLU A 71 -8.18 5.15 2.15
N GLU A 72 -8.81 6.11 1.47
CA GLU A 72 -10.14 5.94 0.86
C GLU A 72 -10.10 5.03 -0.38
N VAL A 73 -9.06 5.16 -1.22
CA VAL A 73 -8.97 4.48 -2.53
C VAL A 73 -8.38 3.09 -2.45
N GLU A 74 -7.43 2.84 -1.57
CA GLU A 74 -6.94 1.50 -1.23
C GLU A 74 -7.95 0.78 -0.33
N GLY A 75 -9.15 0.64 -0.88
CA GLY A 75 -10.28 0.01 -0.25
C GLY A 75 -10.08 -1.48 0.01
N TRP A 76 -11.01 -2.02 0.79
CA TRP A 76 -11.10 -3.40 1.26
C TRP A 76 -11.47 -4.43 0.17
N GLY A 77 -11.55 -4.01 -1.09
CA GLY A 77 -12.04 -4.82 -2.20
C GLY A 77 -10.97 -5.74 -2.79
N ASN A 78 -11.40 -6.85 -3.41
CA ASN A 78 -10.54 -7.78 -4.16
C ASN A 78 -9.40 -8.41 -3.30
N GLN A 79 -9.69 -8.74 -2.04
CA GLN A 79 -8.75 -9.42 -1.15
C GLN A 79 -9.19 -10.86 -0.87
N HIS A 80 -8.22 -11.75 -0.61
CA HIS A 80 -8.48 -13.01 0.07
C HIS A 80 -8.52 -12.76 1.56
N LEU A 81 -9.55 -13.29 2.23
CA LEU A 81 -9.74 -13.15 3.66
C LEU A 81 -9.47 -14.49 4.35
N TYR A 82 -8.63 -14.43 5.38
CA TYR A 82 -8.25 -15.54 6.23
C TYR A 82 -8.65 -15.21 7.66
N LEU A 83 -9.53 -16.01 8.25
CA LEU A 83 -9.98 -15.82 9.63
C LEU A 83 -9.21 -16.71 10.61
N PHE A 84 -8.95 -16.15 11.78
CA PHE A 84 -8.22 -16.80 12.87
C PHE A 84 -8.90 -16.49 14.20
N GLU A 85 -8.59 -17.27 15.21
CA GLU A 85 -8.89 -16.89 16.60
C GLU A 85 -8.16 -15.60 16.97
N ALA A 86 -8.78 -14.76 17.81
CA ALA A 86 -8.15 -13.54 18.30
C ALA A 86 -6.89 -13.84 19.14
N PRO A 87 -5.89 -12.94 19.16
CA PRO A 87 -4.79 -12.99 20.11
C PRO A 87 -5.29 -13.05 21.56
N THR A 88 -4.53 -13.72 22.44
CA THR A 88 -4.92 -13.97 23.84
C THR A 88 -4.51 -12.88 24.82
N VAL A 89 -3.78 -11.86 24.35
CA VAL A 89 -3.33 -10.72 25.17
C VAL A 89 -4.51 -9.87 25.65
N ALA A 90 -4.37 -9.27 26.84
CA ALA A 90 -5.35 -8.31 27.30
C ALA A 90 -5.32 -7.07 26.42
N THR A 91 -6.47 -6.65 25.90
CA THR A 91 -6.57 -5.53 24.94
C THR A 91 -6.05 -4.21 25.52
N ALA A 92 -6.17 -4.03 26.84
CA ALA A 92 -5.61 -2.88 27.56
C ALA A 92 -4.07 -2.82 27.58
N GLU A 93 -3.39 -3.92 27.26
CA GLU A 93 -1.92 -3.99 27.22
C GLU A 93 -1.35 -3.72 25.83
N VAL A 94 -2.19 -3.75 24.78
CA VAL A 94 -1.76 -3.69 23.38
C VAL A 94 -1.01 -2.38 23.07
N ASP A 95 -1.52 -1.24 23.52
CA ASP A 95 -0.84 0.06 23.31
C ASP A 95 0.57 0.09 23.92
N GLY A 96 0.74 -0.50 25.11
CA GLY A 96 2.04 -0.60 25.78
C GLY A 96 3.01 -1.48 25.01
N LEU A 97 2.53 -2.65 24.54
CA LEU A 97 3.32 -3.58 23.73
C LEU A 97 3.78 -2.95 22.40
N LEU A 98 2.90 -2.19 21.74
CA LEU A 98 3.26 -1.48 20.51
C LEU A 98 4.28 -0.36 20.77
N ALA A 99 4.13 0.38 21.87
CA ALA A 99 5.06 1.45 22.25
C ALA A 99 6.47 0.93 22.58
N ASP A 100 6.57 -0.29 23.10
CA ASP A 100 7.83 -0.95 23.42
C ASP A 100 8.46 -1.70 22.24
N SER A 101 7.74 -1.82 21.11
CA SER A 101 8.20 -2.53 19.93
C SER A 101 9.21 -1.78 19.08
N ASP A 102 9.93 -2.52 18.22
CA ASP A 102 10.81 -1.96 17.19
C ASP A 102 10.04 -1.15 16.12
N HIS A 103 8.71 -1.28 16.06
CA HIS A 103 7.85 -0.60 15.09
C HIS A 103 7.03 0.54 15.70
N LYS A 104 7.36 1.02 16.89
CA LYS A 104 6.63 2.12 17.58
C LYS A 104 6.51 3.40 16.76
N ASN A 105 7.43 3.66 15.83
CA ASN A 105 7.41 4.79 14.90
C ASN A 105 6.31 4.67 13.82
N LEU A 106 5.70 3.49 13.65
CA LEU A 106 4.60 3.25 12.72
C LEU A 106 3.22 3.40 13.37
N VAL A 107 3.15 3.51 14.71
CA VAL A 107 1.89 3.67 15.45
C VAL A 107 1.29 5.05 15.18
N GLY A 108 0.05 5.06 14.69
CA GLY A 108 -0.66 6.27 14.30
C GLY A 108 -0.19 6.86 12.96
N LYS A 109 0.73 6.20 12.24
CA LYS A 109 1.18 6.62 10.92
C LYS A 109 0.11 6.29 9.88
N GLY A 110 -0.23 7.25 9.03
CA GLY A 110 -1.13 7.05 7.89
C GLY A 110 -0.57 6.06 6.86
N GLN A 111 -1.35 5.72 5.85
CA GLN A 111 -0.86 4.81 4.79
C GLN A 111 0.33 5.42 4.03
N SER A 112 1.42 4.65 3.95
CA SER A 112 2.63 5.07 3.23
C SER A 112 2.39 5.20 1.72
N PHE A 113 3.15 6.07 1.07
CA PHE A 113 3.26 6.21 -0.39
C PHE A 113 4.25 5.24 -1.04
N ASP A 114 5.01 4.53 -0.23
CA ASP A 114 6.14 3.75 -0.71
C ASP A 114 5.69 2.52 -1.50
N PHE A 115 6.55 2.12 -2.42
CA PHE A 115 6.45 0.89 -3.21
C PHE A 115 7.64 0.00 -2.84
N PRO A 116 7.67 -0.57 -1.62
CA PRO A 116 8.81 -1.34 -1.16
C PRO A 116 8.97 -2.61 -1.98
N GLU A 117 10.21 -3.01 -2.32
CA GLU A 117 10.47 -4.22 -3.11
C GLU A 117 10.10 -5.52 -2.38
N GLU A 118 10.00 -5.44 -1.05
CA GLU A 118 9.62 -6.55 -0.16
C GLU A 118 8.38 -6.17 0.65
N LEU A 119 7.65 -7.19 1.13
CA LEU A 119 6.43 -6.99 1.93
C LEU A 119 6.79 -6.36 3.28
N THR A 120 6.57 -5.05 3.39
CA THR A 120 7.09 -4.23 4.50
C THR A 120 5.95 -3.63 5.30
N LEU A 121 6.02 -3.76 6.64
CA LEU A 121 5.06 -3.12 7.55
C LEU A 121 5.24 -1.61 7.45
N SER A 122 4.13 -0.89 7.26
CA SER A 122 4.16 0.52 6.90
C SER A 122 3.27 1.41 7.77
N SER A 123 2.26 0.83 8.41
CA SER A 123 1.32 1.56 9.26
C SER A 123 0.72 0.63 10.32
N ILE A 124 0.56 1.18 11.52
CA ILE A 124 -0.10 0.56 12.66
C ILE A 124 -1.16 1.52 13.17
N VAL A 125 -2.41 1.10 13.18
CA VAL A 125 -3.53 1.84 13.75
C VAL A 125 -4.05 1.05 14.94
N CYS A 126 -3.95 1.64 16.13
CA CYS A 126 -4.48 1.06 17.36
C CYS A 126 -5.35 2.11 18.04
N ASP A 127 -6.59 1.76 18.33
CA ASP A 127 -7.55 2.60 19.03
C ASP A 127 -8.40 1.78 20.01
N ALA A 128 -9.42 2.41 20.61
CA ALA A 128 -10.30 1.73 21.56
C ALA A 128 -11.14 0.59 20.94
N VAL A 129 -11.25 0.54 19.61
CA VAL A 129 -12.05 -0.44 18.87
C VAL A 129 -11.19 -1.64 18.46
N GLY A 130 -9.96 -1.43 18.05
CA GLY A 130 -9.10 -2.53 17.60
C GLY A 130 -7.71 -2.13 17.12
N LEU A 131 -7.08 -3.12 16.49
CA LEU A 131 -5.74 -3.06 15.92
C LEU A 131 -5.78 -3.40 14.43
N SER A 132 -5.22 -2.51 13.61
CA SER A 132 -4.98 -2.69 12.18
C SER A 132 -3.49 -2.55 11.89
N LEU A 133 -2.90 -3.54 11.24
CA LEU A 133 -1.52 -3.51 10.75
C LEU A 133 -1.52 -3.60 9.23
N ILE A 134 -0.75 -2.76 8.56
CA ILE A 134 -0.78 -2.65 7.09
C ILE A 134 0.63 -2.82 6.52
N TRP A 135 0.77 -3.80 5.62
CA TRP A 135 1.97 -4.03 4.83
C TRP A 135 1.72 -3.65 3.37
N HIS A 136 2.75 -3.09 2.76
CA HIS A 136 2.78 -2.81 1.33
C HIS A 136 3.87 -3.65 0.65
N LEU A 137 3.60 -4.02 -0.61
CA LEU A 137 4.57 -4.59 -1.54
C LEU A 137 4.42 -3.86 -2.87
N GLY A 138 5.46 -3.14 -3.25
CA GLY A 138 5.66 -2.60 -4.58
C GLY A 138 6.20 -3.68 -5.51
N LYS A 139 5.62 -3.78 -6.70
CA LYS A 139 6.15 -4.64 -7.76
C LYS A 139 6.30 -3.87 -9.04
N GLU A 140 7.52 -3.90 -9.57
CA GLU A 140 7.78 -3.44 -10.92
C GLU A 140 7.38 -4.51 -11.95
N GLY A 141 6.64 -4.07 -12.96
CA GLY A 141 6.25 -4.86 -14.12
C GLY A 141 6.55 -4.11 -15.41
N TRP A 142 6.66 -4.86 -16.50
CA TRP A 142 6.91 -4.30 -17.83
C TRP A 142 5.84 -4.77 -18.81
N ASP A 143 4.89 -3.88 -19.11
CA ASP A 143 3.85 -4.14 -20.10
C ASP A 143 4.41 -3.94 -21.51
N ARG A 144 4.14 -4.89 -22.41
CA ARG A 144 4.58 -4.76 -23.80
C ARG A 144 3.87 -3.61 -24.51
N ALA A 145 4.64 -2.62 -24.99
CA ALA A 145 4.11 -1.45 -25.71
C ALA A 145 4.31 -1.59 -27.23
N LYS A 146 3.64 -2.56 -27.87
CA LYS A 146 3.84 -2.90 -29.29
C LYS A 146 3.74 -1.72 -30.25
N SER A 147 2.89 -0.73 -29.95
CA SER A 147 2.73 0.48 -30.78
C SER A 147 3.97 1.38 -30.82
N LYS A 148 4.93 1.18 -29.92
CA LYS A 148 6.22 1.87 -29.85
C LYS A 148 7.39 1.02 -30.33
N ASP A 149 7.15 -0.21 -30.77
CA ASP A 149 8.19 -1.05 -31.38
C ASP A 149 8.69 -0.42 -32.68
N TYR A 150 9.97 -0.59 -32.97
CA TYR A 150 10.52 -0.20 -34.27
C TYR A 150 11.64 -1.14 -34.70
N VAL A 151 12.00 -1.08 -35.98
CA VAL A 151 13.07 -1.87 -36.55
C VAL A 151 14.10 -0.91 -37.13
N LYS A 152 15.37 -1.12 -36.81
CA LYS A 152 16.47 -0.28 -37.27
C LYS A 152 17.54 -1.14 -37.91
N LYS A 153 18.06 -0.68 -39.05
CA LYS A 153 19.25 -1.29 -39.67
C LYS A 153 20.49 -0.64 -39.05
N ILE A 154 21.41 -1.45 -38.57
CA ILE A 154 22.68 -1.00 -37.97
C ILE A 154 23.78 -1.78 -38.66
N GLY A 155 24.55 -1.10 -39.52
CA GLY A 155 25.48 -1.76 -40.45
C GLY A 155 24.75 -2.62 -41.49
N LEU A 156 25.14 -3.89 -41.61
CA LEU A 156 24.47 -4.87 -42.47
C LEU A 156 23.28 -5.56 -41.80
N ASP A 157 23.21 -5.50 -40.47
CA ASP A 157 22.23 -6.24 -39.67
C ASP A 157 20.95 -5.44 -39.41
N ARG A 158 19.84 -6.17 -39.23
CA ARG A 158 18.51 -5.61 -38.96
C ARG A 158 18.07 -5.98 -37.54
N TYR A 159 17.92 -4.97 -36.69
CA TYR A 159 17.55 -5.13 -35.29
C TYR A 159 16.09 -4.76 -35.06
N ARG A 160 15.36 -5.58 -34.31
CA ARG A 160 14.02 -5.27 -33.81
C ARG A 160 14.13 -4.75 -32.38
N PHE A 161 13.71 -3.50 -32.17
CA PHE A 161 13.64 -2.87 -30.87
C PHE A 161 12.23 -3.02 -30.33
N GLY A 162 12.16 -3.57 -29.12
CA GLY A 162 10.93 -3.77 -28.44
C GLY A 162 10.69 -2.77 -27.32
N ALA A 163 9.59 -2.03 -27.39
CA ALA A 163 9.22 -1.12 -26.32
C ALA A 163 8.44 -1.84 -25.22
N TYR A 164 8.81 -1.56 -23.98
CA TYR A 164 8.05 -1.94 -22.80
C TYR A 164 7.74 -0.67 -21.99
N ARG A 165 6.55 -0.64 -21.39
CA ARG A 165 6.14 0.40 -20.46
C ARG A 165 6.28 -0.15 -19.06
N GLN A 166 7.09 0.52 -18.24
CA GLN A 166 7.17 0.25 -16.82
C GLN A 166 5.81 0.50 -16.16
N ARG A 167 5.36 -0.44 -15.34
CA ARG A 167 4.20 -0.36 -14.48
C ARG A 167 4.68 -0.64 -13.06
N MET A 168 4.31 0.20 -12.11
CA MET A 168 4.44 -0.13 -10.69
C MET A 168 3.07 -0.54 -10.20
N ASP A 169 2.96 -1.72 -9.62
CA ASP A 169 1.77 -2.13 -8.88
C ASP A 169 2.08 -2.10 -7.40
N ARG A 170 1.06 -1.80 -6.60
CA ARG A 170 1.14 -1.92 -5.14
C ARG A 170 0.13 -2.95 -4.68
N SER A 171 0.57 -3.82 -3.79
CA SER A 171 -0.28 -4.78 -3.11
C SER A 171 -0.28 -4.51 -1.62
N VAL A 172 -1.41 -4.78 -1.01
CA VAL A 172 -1.65 -4.53 0.42
C VAL A 172 -1.94 -5.85 1.11
N VAL A 173 -1.33 -6.05 2.27
CA VAL A 173 -1.69 -7.09 3.23
C VAL A 173 -2.09 -6.40 4.53
N ARG A 174 -3.18 -6.87 5.16
CA ARG A 174 -3.69 -6.29 6.41
C ARG A 174 -3.86 -7.38 7.46
N PHE A 175 -3.54 -7.04 8.70
CA PHE A 175 -4.00 -7.77 9.87
C PHE A 175 -5.01 -6.89 10.59
N GLU A 176 -6.16 -7.47 10.91
CA GLU A 176 -7.29 -6.75 11.49
C GLU A 176 -7.81 -7.51 12.69
N TRP A 177 -7.83 -6.84 13.84
CA TRP A 177 -8.39 -7.39 15.06
C TRP A 177 -9.24 -6.34 15.77
N ARG A 178 -10.55 -6.54 15.75
CA ARG A 178 -11.46 -5.78 16.61
C ARG A 178 -11.44 -6.41 18.00
N PHE A 179 -11.18 -5.60 19.02
CA PHE A 179 -11.04 -6.08 20.39
C PHE A 179 -12.32 -6.71 20.96
N ALA A 180 -13.49 -6.33 20.42
CA ALA A 180 -14.76 -6.94 20.78
C ALA A 180 -15.00 -8.32 20.15
N ASP A 181 -14.27 -8.66 19.08
CA ASP A 181 -14.47 -9.89 18.32
C ASP A 181 -13.54 -11.01 18.85
N LYS A 182 -14.04 -12.24 18.82
CA LYS A 182 -13.27 -13.44 19.17
C LYS A 182 -12.32 -13.90 18.04
N HIS A 183 -12.25 -13.12 16.97
CA HIS A 183 -11.55 -13.46 15.76
C HIS A 183 -10.70 -12.28 15.29
N CYS A 184 -9.61 -12.58 14.61
CA CYS A 184 -8.88 -11.61 13.80
C CYS A 184 -8.81 -12.12 12.36
N ALA A 185 -8.48 -11.22 11.43
CA ALA A 185 -8.39 -11.54 10.02
C ALA A 185 -7.05 -11.09 9.44
N ILE A 186 -6.54 -11.88 8.50
CA ILE A 186 -5.50 -11.46 7.58
C ILE A 186 -6.13 -11.31 6.19
N LEU A 187 -5.99 -10.13 5.59
CA LEU A 187 -6.51 -9.83 4.27
C LEU A 187 -5.33 -9.62 3.31
N ILE A 188 -5.30 -10.39 2.22
CA ILE A 188 -4.22 -10.34 1.22
C ILE A 188 -4.81 -9.91 -0.12
N HIS A 189 -4.33 -8.81 -0.70
CA HIS A 189 -4.77 -8.36 -2.02
C HIS A 189 -4.63 -9.47 -3.07
N ARG A 190 -5.63 -9.65 -3.95
CA ARG A 190 -5.63 -10.63 -5.05
C ARG A 190 -4.58 -10.29 -6.11
N ASN A 191 -3.35 -10.62 -5.78
CA ASN A 191 -2.21 -10.59 -6.67
C ASN A 191 -1.64 -12.00 -6.77
N LYS A 192 -1.61 -12.55 -7.99
CA LYS A 192 -1.12 -13.92 -8.25
C LYS A 192 0.35 -14.13 -7.90
N ASP A 193 1.08 -13.03 -7.76
CA ASP A 193 2.50 -13.03 -7.46
C ASP A 193 2.80 -13.00 -5.96
N ILE A 194 1.78 -12.85 -5.11
CA ILE A 194 1.96 -12.99 -3.66
C ILE A 194 1.81 -14.46 -3.31
N ASP A 195 2.80 -15.01 -2.62
CA ASP A 195 2.65 -16.26 -1.90
C ASP A 195 1.91 -16.00 -0.59
N HIS A 196 0.72 -16.57 -0.44
CA HIS A 196 -0.14 -16.29 0.69
C HIS A 196 0.39 -16.88 2.00
N ASP A 197 1.04 -18.05 1.93
CA ASP A 197 1.59 -18.70 3.12
C ASP A 197 2.80 -17.92 3.62
N GLN A 198 3.65 -17.43 2.71
CA GLN A 198 4.76 -16.54 3.05
C GLN A 198 4.26 -15.20 3.62
N ALA A 199 3.25 -14.59 2.99
CA ALA A 199 2.69 -13.32 3.49
C ALA A 199 2.09 -13.47 4.89
N MET A 200 1.33 -14.56 5.15
CA MET A 200 0.81 -14.83 6.49
C MET A 200 1.92 -15.10 7.51
N ALA A 201 3.00 -15.78 7.11
CA ALA A 201 4.15 -16.00 8.00
C ALA A 201 4.79 -14.68 8.43
N ILE A 202 4.99 -13.74 7.50
CA ILE A 202 5.52 -12.39 7.78
C ILE A 202 4.61 -11.63 8.75
N VAL A 203 3.29 -11.67 8.51
CA VAL A 203 2.32 -11.03 9.41
C VAL A 203 2.43 -11.62 10.82
N TRP A 204 2.46 -12.94 10.95
CA TRP A 204 2.52 -13.59 12.25
C TRP A 204 3.85 -13.40 12.96
N GLU A 205 4.96 -13.28 12.24
CA GLU A 205 6.27 -12.94 12.80
C GLU A 205 6.22 -11.58 13.50
N VAL A 206 5.66 -10.56 12.84
CA VAL A 206 5.48 -9.21 13.42
C VAL A 206 4.52 -9.24 14.62
N VAL A 207 3.36 -9.89 14.48
CA VAL A 207 2.36 -9.98 15.56
C VAL A 207 2.92 -10.66 16.81
N GLN A 208 3.75 -11.71 16.63
CA GLN A 208 4.48 -12.35 17.72
C GLN A 208 5.60 -11.48 18.28
N GLY A 209 6.31 -10.74 17.41
CA GLY A 209 7.34 -9.78 17.80
C GLY A 209 6.81 -8.66 18.71
N PHE A 210 5.54 -8.29 18.57
CA PHE A 210 4.83 -7.40 19.49
C PHE A 210 4.44 -8.05 20.82
N GLY A 211 4.56 -9.37 20.96
CA GLY A 211 4.11 -10.10 22.15
C GLY A 211 2.60 -10.26 22.23
N LEU A 212 1.86 -10.09 21.13
CA LEU A 212 0.39 -10.25 21.11
C LEU A 212 -0.03 -11.73 21.22
N CYS A 213 0.83 -12.65 20.77
CA CYS A 213 0.69 -14.08 20.93
C CYS A 213 2.05 -14.78 20.90
N GLU A 214 2.16 -15.98 21.49
CA GLU A 214 3.40 -16.78 21.48
C GLU A 214 3.60 -17.58 20.18
N LYS A 215 2.52 -17.80 19.43
CA LYS A 215 2.51 -18.56 18.17
C LYS A 215 1.36 -18.05 17.28
N PRO A 216 1.38 -18.33 15.97
CA PRO A 216 0.27 -17.96 15.09
C PRO A 216 -1.07 -18.47 15.63
N CYS A 217 -2.09 -17.61 15.66
CA CYS A 217 -3.41 -18.02 16.13
C CYS A 217 -4.00 -19.10 15.22
N ALA A 218 -4.92 -19.92 15.76
CA ALA A 218 -5.50 -21.02 15.02
C ALA A 218 -6.35 -20.49 13.85
N ARG A 219 -6.11 -21.02 12.64
CA ARG A 219 -6.89 -20.66 11.46
C ARG A 219 -8.28 -21.29 11.53
N LEU A 220 -9.29 -20.47 11.29
CA LEU A 220 -10.67 -20.92 11.19
C LEU A 220 -10.97 -21.26 9.74
N SER A 221 -11.52 -22.46 9.52
CA SER A 221 -12.01 -22.82 8.20
C SER A 221 -13.33 -22.09 7.97
N LEU A 222 -13.34 -21.25 6.94
CA LEU A 222 -14.60 -20.73 6.41
C LEU A 222 -15.18 -21.84 5.54
N SER A 223 -15.99 -22.72 6.13
CA SER A 223 -16.89 -23.52 5.31
C SER A 223 -17.81 -22.57 4.56
N GLU A 224 -18.05 -22.85 3.28
CA GLU A 224 -18.89 -22.05 2.38
C GLU A 224 -20.08 -21.45 3.13
N ALA A 225 -20.20 -20.12 3.07
CA ALA A 225 -21.34 -19.41 3.63
C ALA A 225 -22.63 -20.07 3.11
N VAL A 226 -23.54 -20.40 4.03
CA VAL A 226 -24.91 -20.85 3.72
C VAL A 226 -25.62 -19.79 2.90
#